data_AF-A0A1J5TLR3-F1
#
_entry.id   AF-A0A1J5TLR3-F1
#
_cell.length_a   1.000
_cell.length_b   1.000
_cell.length_c   1.000
_cell.angle_alpha   90.00
_cell.angle_beta   90.00
_cell.angle_gamma   90.00
#
_symmetry.space_group_name_H-M   'P 1'
#
loop_
_entity.id
_entity.type
_entity.pdbx_description
1 polymer ?
#
loop_
_entity_poly.entity_id
_entity_poly.type
_entity_poly.pdbx_seq_one_letter_code
_entity_poly.pdbx_strand_id
1 'polypeptide(L)'
;MTPPVNLVLINPKKNTDINEDNRRLISRVAPVCLAYNFHLWLLDFGIKETPLDFAESIAPSTSIGKGGENLIRLCKQGKVKILDNQLPQNIGKMVTCTNQPEYSRKKELEDIVTLSKQETIALIFGIDQRSNKMLKKIKEESYCHLDITNNKIRLSLDSEIGAVCHSFFMIRKA
;
A
#
# COMPACT_ATOMS: atom_id res chain seq x y z
N MET A 1 -13.87 17.70 3.87
CA MET A 1 -12.45 17.27 3.79
C MET A 1 -12.42 16.02 2.93
N THR A 2 -11.56 15.92 1.93
CA THR A 2 -11.50 14.73 1.05
C THR A 2 -11.03 13.53 1.86
N PRO A 3 -11.75 12.38 1.83
CA PRO A 3 -11.36 11.20 2.60
C PRO A 3 -9.93 10.74 2.28
N PRO A 4 -9.14 10.28 3.27
CA PRO A 4 -7.81 9.78 3.03
C PRO A 4 -7.83 8.50 2.17
N VAL A 5 -6.70 8.27 1.49
CA VAL A 5 -6.44 7.03 0.75
C VAL A 5 -5.22 6.38 1.38
N ASN A 6 -5.40 5.13 1.82
CA ASN A 6 -4.36 4.34 2.42
C ASN A 6 -3.76 3.41 1.36
N LEU A 7 -2.45 3.48 1.14
CA LEU A 7 -1.67 2.46 0.44
C LEU A 7 -1.14 1.49 1.49
N VAL A 8 -1.56 0.23 1.40
CA VAL A 8 -1.22 -0.81 2.37
C VAL A 8 -0.29 -1.83 1.72
N LEU A 9 0.91 -1.97 2.27
CA LEU A 9 1.82 -3.05 1.95
C LEU A 9 1.69 -4.14 3.01
N ILE A 10 1.53 -5.38 2.55
CA ILE A 10 1.41 -6.54 3.42
C ILE A 10 2.57 -7.49 3.16
N ASN A 11 3.34 -7.76 4.20
CA ASN A 11 4.36 -8.78 4.19
C ASN A 11 3.80 -10.13 4.67
N PRO A 12 3.60 -11.13 3.79
CA PRO A 12 3.08 -12.42 4.21
C PRO A 12 4.07 -13.28 5.00
N LYS A 13 5.36 -12.89 5.02
CA LYS A 13 6.37 -13.55 5.85
C LYS A 13 6.43 -12.80 7.17
N LYS A 14 5.96 -13.44 8.25
CA LYS A 14 6.15 -12.91 9.60
C LYS A 14 7.64 -12.92 9.90
N ASN A 15 8.28 -11.77 9.74
CA ASN A 15 9.70 -11.59 9.98
C ASN A 15 9.90 -11.02 11.37
N THR A 16 10.89 -11.51 12.10
CA THR A 16 11.27 -10.95 13.40
C THR A 16 11.90 -9.57 13.25
N ASP A 17 12.57 -9.35 12.11
CA ASP A 17 13.29 -8.14 11.77
C ASP A 17 13.18 -7.85 10.26
N ILE A 18 13.22 -6.57 9.90
CA ILE A 18 13.11 -6.15 8.51
C ILE A 18 14.39 -6.46 7.70
N ASN A 19 14.23 -6.96 6.46
CA ASN A 19 15.34 -7.19 5.54
C ASN A 19 15.57 -6.02 4.56
N GLU A 20 16.71 -6.03 3.86
CA GLU A 20 17.11 -4.97 2.94
C GLU A 20 16.18 -4.80 1.73
N ASP A 21 15.62 -5.89 1.19
CA ASP A 21 14.67 -5.82 0.07
C ASP A 21 13.38 -5.08 0.47
N ASN A 22 12.88 -5.34 1.67
CA ASN A 22 11.73 -4.66 2.24
C ASN A 22 12.04 -3.18 2.53
N ARG A 23 13.23 -2.86 3.05
CA ARG A 23 13.67 -1.46 3.26
C ARG A 23 13.70 -0.68 1.94
N ARG A 24 14.24 -1.30 0.88
CA ARG A 24 14.27 -0.72 -0.47
C ARG A 24 12.88 -0.55 -1.05
N LEU A 25 12.01 -1.54 -0.90
CA LEU A 25 10.61 -1.46 -1.33
C LEU A 25 9.89 -0.28 -0.68
N ILE A 26 9.95 -0.16 0.65
CA ILE A 26 9.33 0.95 1.38
C ILE A 26 9.89 2.30 0.89
N SER A 27 11.20 2.38 0.68
CA SER A 27 11.85 3.58 0.15
C SER A 27 11.35 3.96 -1.26
N ARG A 28 11.02 2.97 -2.11
CA ARG A 28 10.43 3.21 -3.45
C ARG A 28 8.96 3.63 -3.39
N VAL A 29 8.21 3.17 -2.39
CA VAL A 29 6.78 3.48 -2.24
C VAL A 29 6.53 4.84 -1.57
N ALA A 30 7.42 5.27 -0.68
CA ALA A 30 7.35 6.58 -0.02
C ALA A 30 7.17 7.78 -1.00
N PRO A 31 7.96 7.93 -2.09
CA PRO A 31 7.74 9.00 -3.06
C PRO A 31 6.36 8.93 -3.74
N VAL A 32 5.84 7.73 -4.01
CA VAL A 32 4.50 7.55 -4.60
C VAL A 32 3.44 8.10 -3.64
N CYS A 33 3.54 7.77 -2.35
CA CYS A 33 2.61 8.26 -1.34
C CYS A 33 2.68 9.78 -1.18
N LEU A 34 3.88 10.37 -1.20
CA LEU A 34 4.03 11.83 -1.17
C LEU A 34 3.44 12.50 -2.41
N ALA A 35 3.68 11.94 -3.61
CA ALA A 35 3.23 12.53 -4.87
C ALA A 35 1.70 12.62 -4.96
N TYR A 36 1.00 11.59 -4.47
CA TYR A 36 -0.47 11.49 -4.58
C TYR A 36 -1.20 11.74 -3.26
N ASN A 37 -0.48 12.20 -2.23
CA ASN A 37 -1.02 12.49 -0.90
C ASN A 37 -1.70 11.27 -0.24
N PHE A 38 -1.10 10.09 -0.36
CA PHE A 38 -1.57 8.85 0.28
C PHE A 38 -0.90 8.64 1.63
N HIS A 39 -1.57 7.86 2.48
CA HIS A 39 -1.00 7.36 3.72
C HIS A 39 -0.39 5.98 3.48
N LEU A 40 0.80 5.73 4.01
CA LEU A 40 1.49 4.45 3.88
C LEU A 40 1.24 3.60 5.13
N TRP A 41 0.75 2.38 4.93
CA TRP A 41 0.57 1.38 5.98
C TRP A 41 1.45 0.18 5.69
N LEU A 42 2.23 -0.23 6.68
CA LEU A 42 3.13 -1.37 6.62
C LEU A 42 2.63 -2.43 7.59
N LEU A 43 2.25 -3.60 7.08
CA LEU A 43 1.79 -4.73 7.88
C LEU A 43 2.81 -5.87 7.85
N ASP A 44 3.21 -6.35 9.03
CA ASP A 44 4.05 -7.53 9.29
C ASP A 44 5.50 -7.40 8.77
N PHE A 45 6.07 -6.18 8.84
CA PHE A 45 7.44 -5.93 8.39
C PHE A 45 8.53 -6.21 9.42
N GLY A 46 8.18 -6.47 10.69
CA GLY A 46 9.15 -6.68 11.77
C GLY A 46 9.90 -5.39 12.15
N ILE A 47 9.24 -4.23 12.01
CA ILE A 47 9.77 -2.93 12.40
C ILE A 47 9.27 -2.63 13.81
N LYS A 48 10.18 -2.41 14.76
CA LYS A 48 9.86 -2.24 16.19
C LYS A 48 9.90 -0.78 16.62
N GLU A 49 10.58 0.03 15.84
CA GLU A 49 10.79 1.45 16.05
C GLU A 49 9.56 2.27 15.65
N THR A 50 9.53 3.55 16.05
CA THR A 50 8.51 4.46 15.53
C THR A 50 8.72 4.66 14.02
N PRO A 51 7.68 5.05 13.25
CA PRO A 51 7.83 5.31 11.82
C PRO A 51 8.93 6.32 11.49
N LEU A 52 9.13 7.34 12.35
CA LEU A 52 10.17 8.34 12.14
C LEU A 52 11.56 7.76 12.41
N ASP A 53 11.76 7.08 13.53
CA ASP A 53 13.05 6.45 13.87
C ASP A 53 13.45 5.41 12.82
N PHE A 54 12.48 4.63 12.33
CA PHE A 54 12.69 3.69 11.23
C PHE A 54 13.10 4.41 9.94
N ALA A 55 12.45 5.52 9.59
CA ALA A 55 12.78 6.28 8.39
C ALA A 55 14.19 6.89 8.47
N GLU A 56 14.57 7.40 9.63
CA GLU A 56 15.90 7.97 9.88
C GLU A 56 17.00 6.90 9.89
N SER A 57 16.71 5.68 10.33
CA SER A 57 17.70 4.59 10.34
C SER A 57 18.03 4.04 8.94
N ILE A 58 17.09 4.12 7.98
CA ILE A 58 17.30 3.63 6.61
C ILE A 58 17.82 4.71 5.65
N ALA A 59 17.64 5.99 5.97
CA ALA A 59 18.02 7.10 5.07
C ALA A 59 19.52 7.11 4.68
N PRO A 60 20.47 6.87 5.60
CA PRO A 60 21.90 6.90 5.27
C PRO A 60 22.35 5.83 4.25
N SER A 61 21.59 4.73 4.13
CA SER A 61 21.95 3.57 3.31
C SER A 61 21.22 3.48 1.97
N THR A 62 20.41 4.48 1.62
CA THR A 62 19.61 4.48 0.39
C THR A 62 19.88 5.74 -0.45
N SER A 63 19.87 5.60 -1.78
CA SER A 63 19.81 6.73 -2.71
C SER A 63 18.38 7.01 -3.21
N ILE A 64 17.44 6.15 -2.85
CA ILE A 64 16.05 6.19 -3.32
C ILE A 64 15.30 7.30 -2.57
N GLY A 65 14.43 8.03 -3.27
CA GLY A 65 13.56 9.02 -2.66
C GLY A 65 14.31 10.20 -2.03
N LYS A 66 15.34 10.70 -2.73
CA LYS A 66 16.28 11.73 -2.26
C LYS A 66 17.06 11.29 -1.01
N GLY A 67 17.61 10.08 -1.04
CA GLY A 67 18.36 9.54 0.09
C GLY A 67 17.50 9.28 1.33
N GLY A 68 16.27 8.78 1.15
CA GLY A 68 15.34 8.49 2.25
C GLY A 68 14.55 9.70 2.78
N GLU A 69 14.87 10.92 2.36
CA GLU A 69 14.18 12.15 2.79
C GLU A 69 12.66 12.07 2.57
N ASN A 70 12.23 11.45 1.47
CA ASN A 70 10.81 11.29 1.18
C ASN A 70 10.06 10.47 2.25
N LEU A 71 10.65 9.39 2.77
CA LEU A 71 10.02 8.62 3.83
C LEU A 71 9.98 9.41 5.14
N ILE A 72 11.09 10.07 5.50
CA ILE A 72 11.16 10.94 6.68
C ILE A 72 10.07 12.02 6.62
N ARG A 73 9.91 12.68 5.47
CA ARG A 73 8.87 13.69 5.25
C ARG A 73 7.47 13.11 5.44
N LEU A 74 7.20 11.92 4.92
CA LEU A 74 5.90 11.25 5.07
C LEU A 74 5.61 10.91 6.54
N CYS A 75 6.63 10.44 7.28
CA CYS A 75 6.53 10.19 8.73
C CYS A 75 6.26 11.46 9.53
N LYS A 76 6.98 12.56 9.25
CA LYS A 76 6.76 13.88 9.90
C LYS A 76 5.36 14.44 9.64
N GLN A 77 4.72 14.05 8.53
CA GLN A 77 3.32 14.40 8.24
C GLN A 77 2.30 13.51 8.95
N GLY A 78 2.73 12.51 9.74
CA GLY A 78 1.83 11.56 10.41
C GLY A 78 1.16 10.58 9.47
N LYS A 79 1.68 10.41 8.24
CA LYS A 79 1.06 9.61 7.17
C LYS A 79 1.63 8.20 7.03
N VAL A 80 2.42 7.75 8.01
CA VAL A 80 2.96 6.39 8.05
C VAL A 80 2.45 5.66 9.27
N LYS A 81 1.96 4.43 9.08
CA LYS A 81 1.55 3.51 10.13
C LYS A 81 2.25 2.17 9.95
N ILE A 82 2.72 1.61 11.05
CA ILE A 82 3.40 0.32 11.11
C ILE A 82 2.58 -0.58 12.03
N LEU A 83 2.31 -1.81 11.60
CA LEU A 83 1.47 -2.79 12.28
C LEU A 83 2.09 -4.19 12.19
N ASP A 84 1.87 -5.03 13.20
CA ASP A 84 2.54 -6.33 13.34
C ASP A 84 1.66 -7.58 13.15
N ASN A 85 0.33 -7.44 13.02
CA ASN A 85 -0.54 -8.63 12.89
C ASN A 85 -1.81 -8.44 12.05
N GLN A 86 -2.53 -7.33 12.22
CA GLN A 86 -3.84 -7.15 11.58
C GLN A 86 -4.10 -5.71 11.18
N LEU A 87 -4.85 -5.54 10.09
CA LEU A 87 -5.39 -4.25 9.71
C LEU A 87 -6.53 -3.87 10.66
N PRO A 88 -6.59 -2.62 11.15
CA PRO A 88 -7.68 -2.20 11.99
C PRO A 88 -8.97 -2.02 11.18
N GLN A 89 -10.12 -2.17 11.82
CA GLN A 89 -11.43 -2.05 11.15
C GLN A 89 -11.68 -0.67 10.52
N ASN A 90 -11.02 0.38 11.03
CA ASN A 90 -11.16 1.74 10.56
C ASN A 90 -10.16 2.13 9.44
N ILE A 91 -9.47 1.17 8.81
CA ILE A 91 -8.56 1.44 7.70
C ILE A 91 -9.28 1.93 6.43
N GLY A 92 -10.61 1.78 6.38
CA GLY A 92 -11.44 2.13 5.23
C GLY A 92 -11.86 0.91 4.41
N LYS A 93 -12.58 1.15 3.31
CA LYS A 93 -13.02 0.08 2.40
C LYS A 93 -11.80 -0.53 1.71
N MET A 94 -11.53 -1.79 2.01
CA MET A 94 -10.37 -2.52 1.47
C MET A 94 -10.60 -2.89 0.00
N VAL A 95 -9.64 -2.50 -0.84
CA VAL A 95 -9.58 -2.80 -2.27
C VAL A 95 -8.33 -3.64 -2.50
N THR A 96 -8.51 -4.95 -2.67
CA THR A 96 -7.38 -5.85 -2.97
C THR A 96 -6.95 -5.66 -4.41
N CYS A 97 -5.71 -5.18 -4.61
CA CYS A 97 -5.10 -5.08 -5.93
C CYS A 97 -4.53 -6.46 -6.31
N THR A 98 -5.06 -7.07 -7.37
CA THR A 98 -4.70 -8.42 -7.78
C THR A 98 -5.04 -8.68 -9.24
N ASN A 99 -4.17 -9.41 -9.94
CA ASN A 99 -4.46 -9.94 -11.27
C ASN A 99 -5.40 -11.17 -11.27
N GLN A 100 -5.84 -11.63 -10.09
CA GLN A 100 -6.77 -12.75 -9.92
C GLN A 100 -8.01 -12.32 -9.12
N PRO A 101 -8.80 -11.34 -9.61
CA PRO A 101 -9.99 -10.89 -8.92
C PRO A 101 -11.03 -12.01 -8.86
N GLU A 102 -11.85 -11.98 -7.81
CA GLU A 102 -13.02 -12.86 -7.72
C GLU A 102 -14.13 -12.20 -8.52
N TYR A 103 -14.84 -12.98 -9.34
CA TYR A 103 -15.82 -12.42 -10.27
C TYR A 103 -16.89 -11.58 -9.57
N SER A 104 -17.39 -12.04 -8.41
CA SER A 104 -18.40 -11.34 -7.62
C SER A 104 -17.90 -10.06 -6.93
N ARG A 105 -16.58 -9.88 -6.81
CA ARG A 105 -15.95 -8.74 -6.12
C ARG A 105 -15.15 -7.83 -7.05
N LYS A 106 -15.02 -8.18 -8.34
CA LYS A 106 -14.28 -7.35 -9.29
C LYS A 106 -14.97 -5.99 -9.43
N LYS A 107 -14.20 -4.91 -9.34
CA LYS A 107 -14.63 -3.54 -9.63
C LYS A 107 -13.65 -2.87 -10.57
N GLU A 108 -14.18 -1.98 -11.40
CA GLU A 108 -13.38 -1.10 -12.24
C GLU A 108 -12.83 0.07 -11.41
N LEU A 109 -11.78 0.71 -11.90
CA LEU A 109 -11.08 1.75 -11.15
C LEU A 109 -11.98 2.98 -10.88
N GLU A 110 -12.84 3.31 -11.82
CA GLU A 110 -13.79 4.42 -11.75
C GLU A 110 -14.81 4.26 -10.62
N ASP A 111 -15.27 3.02 -10.38
CA ASP A 111 -16.16 2.69 -9.26
C ASP A 111 -15.46 2.96 -7.92
N ILE A 112 -14.20 2.53 -7.82
CA ILE A 112 -13.37 2.69 -6.61
C ILE A 112 -13.06 4.17 -6.36
N VAL A 113 -12.79 4.94 -7.42
CA VAL A 113 -12.58 6.38 -7.32
C VAL A 113 -13.86 7.08 -6.85
N THR A 114 -15.02 6.72 -7.41
CA THR A 114 -16.31 7.27 -7.00
C THR A 114 -16.57 7.00 -5.51
N LEU A 115 -16.33 5.78 -5.04
CA LEU A 115 -16.38 5.42 -3.63
C LEU A 115 -15.44 6.28 -2.77
N SER A 116 -14.20 6.49 -3.23
CA SER A 116 -13.19 7.26 -2.50
C SER A 116 -13.53 8.75 -2.32
N LYS A 117 -14.47 9.29 -3.10
CA LYS A 117 -14.93 10.68 -2.93
C LYS A 117 -15.76 10.84 -1.64
N GLN A 118 -16.34 9.75 -1.14
CA GLN A 118 -17.22 9.75 0.04
C GLN A 118 -16.63 8.98 1.23
N GLU A 119 -15.84 7.94 0.95
CA GLU A 119 -15.34 7.00 1.95
C GLU A 119 -13.81 6.96 1.99
N THR A 120 -13.26 6.65 3.16
CA THR A 120 -11.84 6.27 3.26
C THR A 120 -11.67 4.90 2.61
N ILE A 121 -10.64 4.75 1.78
CA ILE A 121 -10.32 3.47 1.12
C ILE A 121 -8.90 3.02 1.47
N ALA A 122 -8.67 1.72 1.32
CA ALA A 122 -7.36 1.10 1.49
C ALA A 122 -7.02 0.26 0.25
N LEU A 123 -6.05 0.71 -0.54
CA LEU A 123 -5.49 -0.04 -1.67
C LEU A 123 -4.47 -1.04 -1.12
N ILE A 124 -4.80 -2.33 -1.21
CA ILE A 124 -4.05 -3.41 -0.57
C ILE A 124 -3.13 -4.10 -1.58
N PHE A 125 -1.84 -4.19 -1.25
CA PHE A 125 -0.81 -4.88 -2.03
C PHE A 125 -0.07 -5.91 -1.17
N GLY A 126 -0.01 -7.15 -1.64
CA GLY A 126 0.87 -8.19 -1.05
C GLY A 126 2.26 -8.13 -1.67
N ILE A 127 3.31 -8.13 -0.86
CA ILE A 127 4.69 -7.95 -1.38
C ILE A 127 5.36 -9.23 -1.87
N ASP A 128 4.76 -10.39 -1.61
CA ASP A 128 5.26 -11.71 -2.04
C ASP A 128 4.16 -12.47 -2.77
N GLN A 129 4.58 -13.38 -3.65
CA GLN A 129 3.73 -14.27 -4.42
C GLN A 129 3.13 -15.39 -3.57
N ARG A 130 3.72 -15.67 -2.41
CA ARG A 130 3.22 -16.71 -1.51
C ARG A 130 1.88 -16.30 -0.92
N SER A 131 0.82 -16.95 -1.39
CA SER A 131 -0.47 -16.92 -0.71
C SER A 131 -0.32 -17.56 0.67
N ASN A 132 -0.51 -16.77 1.72
CA ASN A 132 -0.60 -17.26 3.10
C ASN A 132 -2.03 -17.06 3.63
N LYS A 133 -2.33 -17.61 4.82
CA LYS A 133 -3.66 -17.51 5.42
C LYS A 133 -4.12 -16.06 5.60
N MET A 134 -3.21 -15.15 5.94
CA MET A 134 -3.51 -13.72 6.12
C MET A 134 -3.96 -13.07 4.80
N LEU A 135 -3.21 -13.23 3.71
CA LEU A 135 -3.57 -12.65 2.42
C LEU A 135 -4.90 -13.21 1.89
N LYS A 136 -5.16 -14.51 2.10
CA LYS A 136 -6.46 -15.11 1.75
C LYS A 136 -7.59 -14.48 2.55
N LYS A 137 -7.43 -14.36 3.88
CA LYS A 137 -8.41 -13.71 4.74
C LYS A 137 -8.68 -12.26 4.33
N ILE A 138 -7.64 -11.48 4.09
CA ILE A 138 -7.78 -10.06 3.68
C ILE A 138 -8.48 -9.95 2.32
N LYS A 139 -8.19 -10.86 1.38
CA LYS A 139 -8.90 -10.94 0.10
C LYS A 139 -10.38 -11.27 0.31
N GLU A 140 -10.69 -12.26 1.14
CA GLU A 140 -12.07 -12.67 1.50
C GLU A 140 -12.84 -11.60 2.29
N GLU A 141 -12.15 -10.73 3.03
CA GLU A 141 -12.76 -9.61 3.78
C GLU A 141 -12.78 -8.30 2.98
N SER A 142 -12.11 -8.25 1.82
CA SER A 142 -12.04 -7.04 1.00
C SER A 142 -13.38 -6.68 0.39
N TYR A 143 -13.68 -5.38 0.37
CA TYR A 143 -14.88 -4.84 -0.23
C TYR A 143 -14.95 -5.15 -1.73
N CYS A 144 -13.83 -4.96 -2.44
CA CYS A 144 -13.71 -5.32 -3.84
C CYS A 144 -12.27 -5.68 -4.22
N HIS A 145 -12.11 -6.27 -5.41
CA HIS A 145 -10.84 -6.58 -6.03
C HIS A 145 -10.65 -5.73 -7.29
N LEU A 146 -9.45 -5.19 -7.45
CA LEU A 146 -9.03 -4.41 -8.60
C LEU A 146 -7.95 -5.17 -9.37
N ASP A 147 -8.21 -5.44 -10.65
CA ASP A 147 -7.16 -5.79 -11.61
C ASP A 147 -6.91 -4.57 -12.49
N ILE A 148 -5.83 -3.83 -12.21
CA ILE A 148 -5.51 -2.60 -12.93
C ILE A 148 -5.26 -2.82 -14.43
N THR A 149 -4.91 -4.06 -14.82
CA THR A 149 -4.66 -4.39 -16.21
C THR A 149 -5.92 -4.72 -16.98
N ASN A 150 -7.00 -5.04 -16.27
CA ASN A 150 -8.24 -5.62 -16.82
C ASN A 150 -8.05 -6.87 -17.70
N ASN A 151 -6.86 -7.46 -17.69
CA ASN A 151 -6.45 -8.56 -18.56
C ASN A 151 -5.85 -9.73 -17.77
N LYS A 152 -5.96 -9.71 -16.43
CA LYS A 152 -5.36 -10.69 -15.51
C LYS A 152 -3.84 -10.81 -15.67
N ILE A 153 -3.21 -9.77 -16.22
CA ILE A 153 -1.76 -9.73 -16.44
C ILE A 153 -1.11 -9.36 -15.11
N ARG A 154 -0.14 -10.18 -14.72
CA ARG A 154 0.62 -9.93 -13.50
C ARG A 154 1.70 -8.90 -13.77
N LEU A 155 1.65 -7.79 -13.05
CA LEU A 155 2.72 -6.79 -13.02
C LEU A 155 3.73 -7.12 -11.90
N SER A 156 4.94 -6.60 -12.01
CA SER A 156 5.81 -6.49 -10.83
C SER A 156 5.18 -5.55 -9.81
N LEU A 157 5.49 -5.74 -8.53
CA LEU A 157 4.88 -4.95 -7.46
C LEU A 157 5.08 -3.43 -7.65
N ASP A 158 6.30 -3.00 -8.01
CA ASP A 158 6.58 -1.59 -8.26
C ASP A 158 5.74 -1.03 -9.42
N SER A 159 5.58 -1.80 -10.50
CA SER A 159 4.75 -1.42 -11.66
C SER A 159 3.26 -1.40 -11.32
N GLU A 160 2.77 -2.35 -10.53
CA GLU A 160 1.38 -2.42 -10.10
C GLU A 160 1.03 -1.22 -9.19
N ILE A 161 1.87 -0.94 -8.19
CA ILE A 161 1.72 0.21 -7.31
C ILE A 161 1.72 1.51 -8.13
N GLY A 162 2.67 1.66 -9.05
CA GLY A 162 2.75 2.83 -9.93
C GLY A 162 1.49 3.01 -10.78
N ALA A 163 1.06 1.95 -11.48
CA ALA A 163 -0.12 1.97 -12.35
C ALA A 163 -1.41 2.25 -11.57
N VAL A 164 -1.64 1.57 -10.45
CA VAL A 164 -2.84 1.78 -9.63
C VAL A 164 -2.86 3.19 -9.07
N CYS A 165 -1.77 3.63 -8.43
CA CYS A 165 -1.76 4.91 -7.72
C CYS A 165 -1.85 6.11 -8.67
N HIS A 166 -1.12 6.06 -9.80
CA HIS A 166 -1.18 7.12 -10.80
C HIS A 166 -2.56 7.22 -11.43
N SER A 167 -3.09 6.11 -11.97
CA SER A 167 -4.39 6.10 -12.63
C SER A 167 -5.51 6.51 -11.66
N PHE A 168 -5.48 6.00 -10.42
CA PHE A 168 -6.43 6.38 -9.38
C PHE A 168 -6.39 7.89 -9.11
N PHE A 169 -5.19 8.46 -8.94
CA PHE A 169 -5.04 9.88 -8.65
C PHE A 169 -5.54 10.76 -9.81
N MET A 170 -5.21 10.39 -11.05
CA MET A 170 -5.62 11.15 -12.23
C MET A 170 -7.15 11.17 -12.39
N ILE A 171 -7.82 10.04 -12.20
CA ILE A 171 -9.28 9.94 -12.28
C ILE A 171 -9.94 10.66 -11.09
N ARG A 172 -9.36 10.56 -9.89
CA ARG A 172 -9.94 11.21 -8.69
C ARG A 172 -9.82 12.74 -8.73
N LYS A 173 -8.77 13.26 -9.37
CA LYS A 173 -8.57 14.69 -9.59
C LYS A 173 -9.55 15.26 -10.61
N ALA A 174 -10.01 14.44 -11.57
CA ALA A 174 -11.04 14.79 -12.53
C ALA A 174 -12.45 14.84 -11.88
#